data_AF-A0A1W5DEF0-F1
#
_entry.id   AF-A0A1W5DEF0-F1
#
_cell.length_a   1.000
_cell.length_b   1.000
_cell.length_c   1.000
_cell.angle_alpha   90.00
_cell.angle_beta   90.00
_cell.angle_gamma   90.00
#
_symmetry.space_group_name_H-M   'P 1'
#
loop_
_entity.id
_entity.type
_entity.pdbx_description
1 polymer ?
#
loop_
_entity_poly.entity_id
_entity_poly.type
_entity_poly.pdbx_seq_one_letter_code
_entity_poly.pdbx_strand_id
1 'polypeptide(L)'
;MSVMSVRLPEDLSEQLEALAKATGRTKSFLAGQAIRDFISREAWQIAETQQAILEAEKGDFVSDDEMQARFKRMGVMNNDEN
;
A
#
# COMPACT_ATOMS: atom_id res chain seq x y z
N MET A 1 -23.63 -11.67 7.95
CA MET A 1 -22.17 -11.96 7.95
C MET A 1 -21.89 -12.84 6.74
N SER A 2 -20.85 -12.51 5.97
CA SER A 2 -20.36 -13.37 4.89
C SER A 2 -19.24 -14.25 5.44
N VAL A 3 -19.19 -15.51 5.01
CA VAL A 3 -18.14 -16.47 5.40
C VAL A 3 -17.41 -16.91 4.14
N MET A 4 -16.08 -16.88 4.17
CA MET A 4 -15.25 -17.44 3.11
C MET A 4 -14.42 -18.59 3.67
N SER A 5 -14.25 -19.65 2.88
CA SER A 5 -13.31 -20.73 3.17
C SER A 5 -12.03 -20.48 2.39
N VAL A 6 -10.89 -20.47 3.08
CA VAL A 6 -9.57 -20.26 2.47
C VAL A 6 -8.71 -21.49 2.75
N ARG A 7 -8.09 -22.02 1.70
CA ARG A 7 -7.08 -23.07 1.85
C ARG A 7 -5.74 -22.42 2.21
N LEU A 8 -5.16 -22.83 3.33
CA LEU A 8 -3.83 -22.41 3.74
C LEU A 8 -2.83 -23.55 3.54
N PRO A 9 -1.59 -23.26 3.12
CA PRO A 9 -0.47 -24.17 3.28
C PRO A 9 -0.33 -24.64 4.75
N GLU A 10 0.16 -25.86 4.95
CA GLU A 10 0.25 -26.49 6.27
C GLU A 10 1.13 -25.68 7.23
N ASP A 11 2.30 -25.27 6.78
CA ASP A 11 3.25 -24.43 7.51
C ASP A 11 2.63 -23.10 7.96
N LEU A 12 1.85 -22.45 7.09
CA LEU A 12 1.16 -21.20 7.42
C LEU A 12 0.04 -21.42 8.44
N SER A 13 -0.68 -22.54 8.33
CA SER A 13 -1.73 -22.93 9.29
C SER A 13 -1.13 -23.17 10.69
N GLU A 14 0.03 -23.82 10.77
CA GLU A 14 0.75 -24.05 12.03
C GLU A 14 1.24 -22.74 12.66
N GLN A 15 1.80 -21.83 11.86
CA GLN A 15 2.22 -20.51 12.34
C GLN A 15 1.04 -19.70 12.89
N LEU A 16 -0.11 -19.74 12.21
CA LEU A 16 -1.33 -19.05 12.66
C LEU A 16 -1.87 -19.66 13.96
N GLU A 17 -1.82 -20.98 14.11
CA GLU A 17 -2.20 -21.68 15.35
C GLU A 17 -1.29 -21.30 16.53
N ALA A 18 0.02 -21.26 16.30
CA ALA A 18 0.98 -20.85 17.32
C ALA A 18 0.75 -19.40 17.77
N LEU A 19 0.52 -18.49 16.81
CA LEU A 19 0.24 -17.08 17.08
C LEU A 19 -1.09 -16.91 17.85
N ALA A 20 -2.12 -17.65 17.48
CA ALA A 20 -3.41 -17.67 18.17
C ALA A 20 -3.23 -18.05 19.66
N LYS A 21 -2.47 -19.12 19.93
CA LYS A 21 -2.16 -19.56 21.30
C LYS A 21 -1.38 -18.51 22.08
N ALA A 22 -0.32 -17.95 21.47
CA ALA A 22 0.54 -16.97 22.13
C ALA A 22 -0.18 -15.64 22.46
N THR A 23 -1.16 -15.25 21.63
CA THR A 23 -1.90 -13.99 21.79
C THR A 23 -3.24 -14.14 22.52
N GLY A 24 -3.68 -15.38 22.80
CA GLY A 24 -5.00 -15.65 23.35
C GLY A 24 -6.16 -15.28 22.42
N ARG A 25 -5.92 -15.26 21.10
CA ARG A 25 -6.91 -14.88 20.08
C ARG A 25 -7.32 -16.09 19.25
N THR A 26 -8.49 -16.02 18.62
CA THR A 26 -8.92 -17.06 17.68
C THR A 26 -8.23 -16.88 16.32
N LYS A 27 -8.02 -17.98 15.60
CA LYS A 27 -7.49 -17.95 14.23
C LYS A 27 -8.31 -17.04 13.31
N SER A 28 -9.64 -17.11 13.42
CA SER A 28 -10.54 -16.26 12.63
C SER A 28 -10.39 -14.78 12.93
N PHE A 29 -10.16 -14.40 14.19
CA PHE A 29 -9.87 -13.02 14.56
C PHE A 29 -8.58 -12.52 13.91
N LEU A 30 -7.51 -13.31 14.03
CA LEU A 30 -6.19 -12.96 13.46
C LEU A 30 -6.22 -12.91 11.93
N ALA A 31 -6.89 -13.86 11.27
CA ALA A 31 -7.07 -13.85 9.83
C ALA A 31 -7.87 -12.62 9.37
N GLY A 32 -8.95 -12.27 10.09
CA GLY A 32 -9.73 -11.07 9.80
C GLY A 32 -8.94 -9.78 9.98
N GLN A 33 -8.10 -9.72 11.01
CA GLN A 33 -7.18 -8.60 11.24
C GLN A 33 -6.17 -8.49 10.09
N ALA A 34 -5.50 -9.58 9.72
CA ALA A 34 -4.51 -9.58 8.64
C ALA A 34 -5.11 -9.16 7.30
N ILE A 35 -6.33 -9.62 6.98
CA ILE A 35 -7.06 -9.23 5.76
C ILE A 35 -7.39 -7.73 5.79
N ARG A 36 -7.86 -7.21 6.94
CA ARG A 36 -8.15 -5.78 7.08
C ARG A 36 -6.89 -4.94 6.86
N ASP A 37 -5.80 -5.31 7.51
CA ASP A 37 -4.54 -4.58 7.42
C ASP A 37 -3.99 -4.62 5.99
N PHE A 38 -4.13 -5.75 5.29
CA PHE A 38 -3.78 -5.87 3.87
C PHE A 38 -4.64 -4.94 3.00
N ILE A 39 -5.97 -5.02 3.11
CA ILE A 39 -6.87 -4.17 2.34
C ILE A 39 -6.57 -2.69 2.58
N SER A 40 -6.38 -2.27 3.83
CA SER A 40 -6.06 -0.88 4.15
C SER A 40 -4.74 -0.41 3.52
N ARG A 41 -3.71 -1.27 3.47
CA ARG A 41 -2.43 -0.96 2.83
C ARG A 41 -2.51 -0.86 1.31
N GLU A 42 -3.32 -1.69 0.66
CA GLU A 42 -3.44 -1.66 -0.80
C GLU A 42 -4.43 -0.59 -1.29
N ALA A 43 -5.52 -0.37 -0.55
CA ALA A 43 -6.60 0.52 -0.97
C ALA A 43 -6.15 1.98 -1.11
N TRP A 44 -5.28 2.48 -0.22
CA TRP A 44 -4.81 3.85 -0.33
C TRP A 44 -3.95 4.07 -1.58
N GLN A 45 -3.10 3.11 -1.94
CA GLN A 45 -2.24 3.23 -3.14
C GLN A 45 -3.07 3.22 -4.41
N ILE A 46 -4.07 2.35 -4.46
CA ILE A 46 -4.98 2.26 -5.61
C ILE A 46 -5.75 3.57 -5.75
N ALA A 47 -6.29 4.10 -4.65
CA ALA A 47 -7.03 5.36 -4.65
C ALA A 47 -6.16 6.54 -5.11
N GLU A 48 -4.94 6.65 -4.59
CA GLU A 48 -3.99 7.71 -4.97
C GLU A 48 -3.61 7.61 -6.45
N THR A 49 -3.34 6.39 -6.94
CA THR A 49 -3.00 6.16 -8.35
C THR A 49 -4.15 6.55 -9.27
N GLN A 50 -5.38 6.17 -8.91
CA GLN A 50 -6.58 6.54 -9.68
C GLN A 50 -6.78 8.05 -9.71
N GLN A 51 -6.56 8.72 -8.58
CA GLN A 51 -6.68 10.16 -8.49
C GLN A 51 -5.61 10.88 -9.32
N ALA A 52 -4.35 10.44 -9.25
CA ALA A 52 -3.26 10.99 -10.05
C ALA A 52 -3.51 10.85 -11.57
N ILE A 53 -4.11 9.73 -12.01
CA ILE A 53 -4.53 9.55 -13.41
C ILE A 53 -5.59 10.58 -13.80
N LEU A 54 -6.61 10.81 -12.95
CA LEU A 54 -7.66 11.80 -13.22
C LEU A 54 -7.12 13.24 -13.27
N GLU A 55 -6.15 13.58 -12.43
CA GLU A 55 -5.46 14.87 -12.45
C GLU A 55 -4.64 15.05 -13.73
N ALA A 56 -3.90 14.01 -14.13
CA ALA A 56 -3.14 13.99 -15.37
C ALA A 56 -4.04 14.14 -16.62
N GLU A 57 -5.18 13.43 -16.66
CA GLU A 57 -6.17 13.55 -17.74
C GLU A 57 -6.78 14.96 -17.83
N LYS A 58 -6.87 15.68 -16.71
CA LYS A 58 -7.29 17.08 -16.66
C LYS A 58 -6.17 18.07 -16.98
N GLY A 59 -4.94 17.60 -17.17
CA GLY A 59 -3.78 18.44 -17.37
C GLY A 59 -3.38 19.22 -16.11
N ASP A 60 -3.75 18.74 -14.92
CA ASP A 60 -3.42 19.36 -13.63
C ASP A 60 -1.96 19.06 -13.25
N PHE A 61 -1.05 19.62 -14.05
CA PHE A 61 0.38 19.54 -13.82
C PHE A 61 0.91 20.92 -13.41
N VAL A 62 1.95 20.90 -12.58
CA VAL A 62 2.74 22.10 -12.31
C VAL A 62 3.45 22.56 -13.58
N SER A 63 3.70 23.86 -13.69
CA SER A 63 4.49 24.42 -14.79
C SER A 63 5.93 23.89 -14.78
N ASP A 64 6.60 23.95 -15.94
CA ASP A 64 8.00 23.54 -16.09
C ASP A 64 8.92 24.28 -15.10
N ASP A 65 8.70 25.58 -14.89
CA ASP A 65 9.50 26.39 -13.96
C ASP A 65 9.33 25.92 -12.51
N GLU A 66 8.11 25.56 -12.10
CA GLU A 66 7.86 25.01 -10.77
C GLU A 66 8.49 23.60 -10.62
N MET A 67 8.41 22.79 -11.67
CA MET A 67 9.02 21.46 -11.70
C MET A 67 10.55 21.55 -11.58
N GLN A 68 11.20 22.49 -12.29
CA GLN A 68 12.63 22.76 -12.18
C GLN A 68 13.03 23.22 -10.76
N ALA A 69 12.26 24.12 -10.15
CA ALA A 69 12.50 24.56 -8.78
C ALA A 69 12.38 23.40 -7.77
N ARG A 70 11.44 22.48 -7.98
CA ARG A 70 11.28 21.26 -7.18
C ARG A 70 12.47 20.31 -7.35
N PHE A 71 12.92 20.04 -8.57
CA PHE A 71 14.07 19.15 -8.79
C PHE A 71 15.38 19.71 -8.22
N LYS A 72 15.58 21.03 -8.30
CA LYS A 72 16.71 21.71 -7.65
C LYS A 72 16.69 21.54 -6.14
N ARG A 73 15.51 21.67 -5.51
CA ARG A 73 15.36 21.46 -4.05
C ARG A 73 15.65 20.01 -3.63
N MET A 74 15.29 19.05 -4.46
CA MET A 74 15.54 17.62 -4.22
C MET A 74 17.00 17.20 -4.50
N GLY A 75 17.84 18.10 -5.02
CA GLY A 75 19.24 17.80 -5.33
C GLY A 75 19.44 16.85 -6.51
N VAL A 76 18.40 16.65 -7.35
CA VAL A 76 18.41 15.73 -8.50
C VAL A 76 18.99 16.42 -9.76
N MET A 77 19.03 17.75 -9.77
CA MET A 77 19.70 18.53 -10.81
C MET A 77 21.13 18.87 -10.36
N ASN A 78 22.10 18.06 -10.79
CA ASN A 78 23.49 18.51 -10.85
C ASN A 78 23.67 19.30 -12.13
N ASN A 79 24.26 20.49 -12.02
CA ASN A 79 24.63 21.32 -13.14
C ASN A 79 25.78 20.63 -13.90
N ASP A 80 25.46 19.66 -14.75
CA ASP A 80 26.42 19.13 -15.72
C ASP A 80 26.54 20.17 -16.86
N GLU A 81 27.26 21.24 -16.55
CA GLU A 81 27.96 22.04 -17.55
C GLU A 81 29.09 21.19 -18.14
N ASN A 82 28.90 20.75 -19.37
CA ASN A 82 29.92 20.88 -20.42
C ASN A 82 29.29 20.88 -21.82
#